data_AF-A0A529P4C5-F1
#
_entry.id   AF-A0A529P4C5-F1
#
_cell.length_a   1.000
_cell.length_b   1.000
_cell.length_c   1.000
_cell.angle_alpha   90.00
_cell.angle_beta   90.00
_cell.angle_gamma   90.00
#
_symmetry.space_group_name_H-M   'P 1'
#
loop_
_entity.id
_entity.type
_entity.pdbx_description
1 polymer ?
#
loop_
_entity_poly.entity_id
_entity_poly.type
_entity_poly.pdbx_seq_one_letter_code
_entity_poly.pdbx_strand_id
1 'polypeptide(L)' 'MQRPHILQVGPYPAWDEEPLNEAFTVHRYFAADDKPAFLAEVGPLVRGIATRGELGANRAMIEA' A
#
# COMPACT_ATOMS: atom_id res chain seq x y z
N MET A 1 -8.96 18.75 -0.77
CA MET A 1 -7.72 18.14 -1.33
C MET A 1 -7.92 16.63 -1.35
N GLN A 2 -7.48 15.92 -2.38
CA GLN A 2 -7.56 14.45 -2.38
C GLN A 2 -6.48 13.88 -1.45
N ARG A 3 -6.83 12.81 -0.71
CA ARG A 3 -5.89 12.11 0.16
C ARG A 3 -4.83 11.40 -0.70
N PRO A 4 -3.53 11.49 -0.39
CA PRO A 4 -2.52 10.74 -1.12
C PRO A 4 -2.75 9.23 -1.01
N HIS A 5 -2.35 8.49 -2.05
CA HIS A 5 -2.51 7.05 -2.09
C HIS A 5 -1.23 6.38 -1.57
N ILE A 6 -1.38 5.36 -0.73
CA ILE A 6 -0.25 4.55 -0.25
C ILE A 6 -0.51 3.06 -0.46
N LEU A 7 0.57 2.30 -0.68
CA LEU A 7 0.53 0.84 -0.75
C LEU A 7 0.94 0.25 0.61
N GLN A 8 0.06 -0.52 1.23
CA GLN A 8 0.36 -1.23 2.48
C GLN A 8 0.71 -2.69 2.17
N VAL A 9 1.95 -3.08 2.49
CA VAL A 9 2.50 -4.40 2.12
C VAL A 9 2.05 -5.51 3.08
N GLY A 10 1.68 -5.18 4.32
CA GLY A 10 1.21 -6.15 5.32
C GLY A 10 0.35 -5.49 6.41
N PRO A 11 -0.35 -6.29 7.24
CA PRO A 11 -1.25 -5.77 8.26
C PRO A 11 -0.49 -5.00 9.35
N TYR A 12 -1.15 -3.96 9.87
CA TYR A 12 -0.70 -3.18 11.02
C TYR A 12 -1.69 -3.32 12.19
N PRO A 13 -1.28 -3.05 13.43
CA PRO A 13 -2.19 -2.90 14.55
C PRO A 13 -3.18 -1.74 14.30
N ALA A 14 -4.36 -1.79 14.93
CA ALA A 14 -5.40 -0.78 14.75
C ALA A 14 -4.93 0.65 15.03
N TRP A 15 -4.07 0.84 16.04
CA TRP A 15 -3.54 2.17 16.39
C TRP A 15 -2.68 2.81 15.29
N ASP A 16 -2.14 2.01 14.36
CA ASP A 16 -1.43 2.49 13.17
C ASP A 16 -2.36 2.51 11.94
N GLU A 17 -3.25 1.52 11.83
CA GLU A 17 -4.15 1.39 10.68
C GLU A 17 -5.22 2.50 10.64
N GLU A 18 -5.81 2.86 11.78
CA GLU A 18 -6.81 3.92 11.90
C GLU A 18 -6.30 5.28 11.40
N PRO A 19 -5.20 5.84 11.94
CA PRO A 19 -4.69 7.13 11.46
C PRO A 19 -4.23 7.08 9.99
N LEU A 20 -3.72 5.95 9.51
CA LEU A 20 -3.39 5.78 8.08
C LEU A 20 -4.64 5.85 7.21
N ASN A 21 -5.73 5.17 7.59
CA ASN A 21 -6.99 5.18 6.86
C ASN A 21 -7.70 6.54 6.90
N GLU A 22 -7.45 7.37 7.91
CA GLU A 22 -7.95 8.75 7.98
C GLU A 22 -7.18 9.66 7.02
N ALA A 23 -5.84 9.59 7.04
CA ALA A 23 -4.96 10.49 6.31
C ALA A 23 -4.78 10.12 4.81
N PHE A 24 -4.89 8.84 4.45
CA PHE A 24 -4.53 8.32 3.13
C PHE A 24 -5.63 7.47 2.51
N THR A 25 -5.54 7.30 1.19
CA THR A 25 -6.21 6.21 0.48
C THR A 25 -5.28 4.99 0.54
N VAL A 26 -5.62 4.00 1.37
CA VAL A 26 -4.77 2.84 1.65
C VAL A 26 -5.11 1.65 0.75
N HIS A 27 -4.13 1.21 -0.05
CA HIS A 27 -4.23 0.05 -0.92
C HIS A 27 -3.57 -1.16 -0.26
N ARG A 28 -4.37 -2.16 0.13
CA ARG A 28 -3.90 -3.33 0.91
C ARG A 28 -3.39 -4.44 0.00
N TYR A 29 -2.09 -4.41 -0.32
CA TYR A 29 -1.43 -5.39 -1.19
C TYR A 29 -1.51 -6.84 -0.66
N PHE A 30 -1.42 -7.00 0.66
CA PHE A 30 -1.47 -8.32 1.30
C PHE A 30 -2.84 -9.02 1.16
N ALA A 31 -3.91 -8.25 0.95
CA ALA A 31 -5.27 -8.76 0.79
C ALA A 31 -5.64 -8.99 -0.68
N ALA A 32 -4.78 -8.62 -1.63
CA ALA A 32 -5.03 -8.83 -3.05
C ALA A 32 -4.75 -10.29 -3.44
N ASP A 33 -5.75 -10.91 -4.09
CA ASP A 33 -5.66 -12.25 -4.68
C ASP A 33 -4.69 -12.26 -5.87
N ASP A 34 -4.86 -11.29 -6.79
CA ASP A 34 -3.98 -11.07 -7.94
C ASP A 34 -3.11 -9.82 -7.72
N LYS A 35 -1.89 -10.05 -7.24
CA LYS A 35 -0.92 -9.00 -6.92
C LYS A 35 -0.47 -8.21 -8.15
N PRO A 36 -0.09 -8.84 -9.29
CA PRO A 36 0.23 -8.12 -10.51
C PRO A 36 -0.91 -7.22 -11.02
N ALA A 37 -2.15 -7.73 -11.10
CA ALA A 37 -3.28 -6.93 -11.57
C ALA A 37 -3.56 -5.75 -10.62
N PHE A 38 -3.49 -6.01 -9.31
CA PHE A 38 -3.65 -4.97 -8.30
C PHE A 38 -2.60 -3.86 -8.44
N LEU A 39 -1.31 -4.20 -8.58
CA LEU A 39 -0.25 -3.21 -8.78
C LEU A 39 -0.44 -2.41 -10.07
N ALA A 40 -0.89 -3.04 -11.17
CA ALA A 40 -1.15 -2.32 -12.41
C ALA A 40 -2.29 -1.29 -12.27
N GLU A 41 -3.28 -1.57 -11.43
CA GLU A 41 -4.40 -0.65 -11.16
C GLU A 41 -3.98 0.51 -10.25
N VAL A 42 -3.31 0.21 -9.12
CA VAL A 42 -3.06 1.22 -8.07
C VAL A 42 -1.68 1.88 -8.14
N GLY A 43 -0.69 1.23 -8.75
CA GLY A 43 0.71 1.67 -8.83
C GLY A 43 0.86 3.13 -9.29
N PRO A 44 0.24 3.53 -10.41
CA PRO A 44 0.31 4.92 -10.90
C PRO A 44 -0.22 5.99 -9.94
N LEU A 45 -1.01 5.59 -8.93
CA LEU A 45 -1.58 6.50 -7.93
C LEU A 45 -0.69 6.62 -6.68
N VAL A 46 0.05 5.55 -6.35
CA VAL A 46 0.76 5.39 -5.08
C VAL A 46 1.90 6.40 -4.94
N ARG A 47 1.93 7.10 -3.81
CA ARG A 47 2.96 8.10 -3.46
C ARG A 47 3.82 7.70 -2.26
N GLY A 48 3.52 6.55 -1.64
CA GLY A 48 4.29 6.00 -0.53
C GLY A 48 4.00 4.52 -0.33
N ILE A 49 5.01 3.77 0.13
CA ILE A 49 4.88 2.34 0.46
C ILE A 49 5.05 2.19 1.97
N ALA A 50 4.02 1.68 2.64
CA ALA A 50 4.05 1.32 4.04
C ALA A 50 4.37 -0.16 4.18
N THR A 51 5.59 -0.46 4.64
CA THR A 51 6.13 -1.82 4.75
C THR A 51 6.75 -2.07 6.14
N ARG A 52 7.25 -3.28 6.36
CA ARG A 52 8.00 -3.71 7.53
C ARG A 52 9.34 -4.31 7.09
N GLY A 53 10.32 -4.37 7.98
CA GLY A 53 11.68 -4.80 7.62
C GLY A 53 11.75 -6.19 6.98
N GLU A 54 10.86 -7.09 7.41
CA GLU A 54 10.75 -8.46 6.92
C GLU A 54 10.00 -8.59 5.57
N LEU A 55 9.19 -7.60 5.19
CA LEU A 55 8.41 -7.62 3.93
C LEU A 55 9.11 -6.85 2.81
N GLY A 56 9.75 -5.74 3.14
CA GLY A 56 10.46 -4.87 2.20
C GLY A 56 9.56 -4.27 1.11
N ALA A 57 10.19 -3.80 0.03
CA ALA A 57 9.53 -3.36 -1.18
C ALA A 57 10.29 -3.94 -2.37
N ASN A 58 9.68 -4.89 -3.08
CA ASN A 58 10.33 -5.57 -4.19
C ASN A 58 10.33 -4.71 -5.46
N ARG A 59 11.08 -5.14 -6.48
CA ARG A 59 11.17 -4.46 -7.78
C ARG A 59 9.78 -4.16 -8.38
N ALA A 60 8.88 -5.13 -8.37
CA ALA A 60 7.55 -4.98 -8.97
C ALA A 60 6.73 -3.87 -8.28
N MET A 61 6.86 -3.72 -6.95
CA MET A 61 6.21 -2.62 -6.22
C MET A 61 6.82 -1.25 -6.54
N ILE A 62 8.13 -1.20 -6.81
CA ILE A 62 8.86 0.05 -7.08
C ILE A 62 8.67 0.51 -8.54
N GLU A 63 8.50 -0.42 -9.47
CA GLU A 63 8.35 -0.15 -10.91
C GLU A 63 6.88 0.03 -11.35
N ALA A 64 5.90 -0.29 -10.49
CA ALA A 64 4.47 -0.10 -10.73
C ALA A 64 4.05 1.37 -10.68
#